data_AF-A0A2M9PGK9-F1
#
_entry.id   AF-A0A2M9PGK9-F1
#
_cell.length_a   1.000
_cell.length_b   1.000
_cell.length_c   1.000
_cell.angle_alpha   90.00
_cell.angle_beta   90.00
_cell.angle_gamma   90.00
#
_symmetry.space_group_name_H-M   'P 1'
#
loop_
_entity.id
_entity.type
_entity.pdbx_description
1 polymer ?
#
loop_
_entity_poly.entity_id
_entity_poly.type
_entity_poly.pdbx_seq_one_letter_code
_entity_poly.pdbx_strand_id
1 'polypeptide(L)'
;MGVSPLTIKMAIAYYVSPTSPEQFFTPETWACAPAREARDWLFENDLLYRDETADITHLAPKLAAWVDFICATPLPVQEWRLPEREGARPYRSEPHG
;
A
#
# COMPACT_ATOMS: atom_id res chain seq x y z
N MET A 1 12.24 3.65 -6.53
CA MET A 1 11.69 5.02 -6.57
C MET A 1 11.13 5.34 -5.19
N GLY A 2 11.34 6.54 -4.67
CA GLY A 2 10.87 6.91 -3.34
C GLY A 2 9.34 7.00 -3.26
N VAL A 3 8.79 6.65 -2.11
CA VAL A 3 7.36 6.70 -1.82
C VAL A 3 7.01 8.05 -1.21
N SER A 4 5.98 8.69 -1.74
CA SER A 4 5.55 10.01 -1.26
C SER A 4 4.96 9.94 0.17
N PRO A 5 5.08 11.00 0.97
CA PRO A 5 4.41 11.07 2.27
C PRO A 5 2.88 10.92 2.18
N LEU A 6 2.26 11.34 1.08
CA LEU A 6 0.82 11.19 0.87
C LEU A 6 0.44 9.70 0.72
N THR A 7 1.22 8.94 -0.05
CA THR A 7 1.04 7.49 -0.21
C THR A 7 1.15 6.76 1.13
N ILE A 8 2.08 7.17 1.99
CA ILE A 8 2.22 6.59 3.34
C ILE A 8 1.01 6.92 4.22
N LYS A 9 0.56 8.18 4.22
CA LYS A 9 -0.64 8.57 4.95
C LYS A 9 -1.85 7.76 4.50
N MET A 10 -1.99 7.52 3.19
CA MET A 10 -3.06 6.68 2.66
C MET A 10 -2.92 5.22 3.06
N ALA A 11 -1.71 4.65 2.99
CA ALA A 11 -1.44 3.28 3.45
C ALA A 11 -1.87 3.08 4.92
N ILE A 12 -1.53 4.03 5.79
CA ILE A 12 -1.93 4.02 7.20
C ILE A 12 -3.45 4.18 7.34
N ALA A 13 -4.08 5.08 6.59
CA ALA A 13 -5.53 5.29 6.64
C ALA A 13 -6.31 4.03 6.26
N TYR A 14 -5.91 3.34 5.18
CA TYR A 14 -6.50 2.05 4.80
C TYR A 14 -6.24 0.98 5.86
N TYR A 15 -5.03 0.91 6.42
CA TYR A 15 -4.70 -0.03 7.50
C TYR A 15 -5.61 0.16 8.73
N VAL A 16 -5.88 1.40 9.12
CA VAL A 16 -6.72 1.71 10.30
C VAL A 16 -8.21 1.57 10.00
N SER A 17 -8.67 1.97 8.81
CA SER A 17 -10.08 1.88 8.41
C SER A 17 -10.20 1.46 6.93
N PRO A 18 -10.29 0.15 6.64
CA PRO A 18 -10.36 -0.35 5.26
C PRO A 18 -11.64 0.06 4.53
N THR A 19 -12.73 0.29 5.27
CA THR A 19 -14.05 0.61 4.73
C THR A 19 -14.31 2.11 4.58
N SER A 20 -13.58 2.95 5.33
CA SER A 20 -13.78 4.40 5.34
C SER A 20 -12.47 5.17 5.58
N PRO A 21 -11.43 4.96 4.76
CA PRO A 21 -10.14 5.66 4.90
C PRO A 21 -10.24 7.18 4.64
N GLU A 22 -11.25 7.62 3.90
CA GLU A 22 -11.50 9.03 3.58
C GLU A 22 -11.74 9.91 4.81
N GLN A 23 -12.20 9.32 5.93
CA GLN A 23 -12.47 10.05 7.17
C GLN A 23 -11.22 10.72 7.77
N PHE A 24 -10.02 10.27 7.38
CA PHE A 24 -8.74 10.81 7.85
C PHE A 24 -8.22 11.97 7.00
N PHE A 25 -8.96 12.40 5.98
CA PHE A 25 -8.56 13.46 5.05
C PHE A 25 -9.66 14.52 4.94
N THR A 26 -9.27 15.74 4.57
CA THR A 26 -10.27 16.70 4.10
C THR A 26 -10.84 16.25 2.75
N PRO A 27 -12.09 16.59 2.40
CA PRO A 27 -12.67 16.22 1.12
C PRO A 27 -11.81 16.64 -0.08
N GLU A 28 -11.20 17.82 -0.02
CA GLU A 28 -10.33 18.36 -1.09
C GLU A 28 -9.05 17.52 -1.23
N THR A 29 -8.47 17.09 -0.11
CA THR A 29 -7.26 16.24 -0.13
C THR A 29 -7.60 14.86 -0.66
N TRP A 30 -8.73 14.28 -0.26
CA TRP A 30 -9.15 12.96 -0.73
C TRP A 30 -9.48 12.92 -2.23
N ALA A 31 -10.08 13.99 -2.74
CA ALA A 31 -10.57 14.05 -4.12
C ALA A 31 -9.49 14.44 -5.15
N CYS A 32 -8.34 14.95 -4.72
CA CYS A 32 -7.31 15.48 -5.62
C CYS A 32 -6.59 14.40 -6.44
N ALA A 33 -5.96 14.80 -7.55
CA ALA A 33 -5.26 13.88 -8.45
C ALA A 33 -4.10 13.12 -7.75
N PRO A 34 -3.22 13.77 -6.96
CA PRO A 34 -2.16 13.05 -6.22
C PRO A 34 -2.69 11.99 -5.26
N ALA A 35 -3.87 12.22 -4.66
CA ALA A 35 -4.53 11.26 -3.78
C ALA A 35 -5.10 10.05 -4.55
N ARG A 36 -5.51 10.23 -5.81
CA ARG A 36 -5.89 9.12 -6.68
C ARG A 36 -4.67 8.31 -7.09
N GLU A 37 -3.62 8.98 -7.58
CA GLU A 37 -2.34 8.34 -7.93
C GLU A 37 -1.74 7.55 -6.76
N ALA A 38 -1.78 8.11 -5.55
CA ALA A 38 -1.31 7.43 -4.36
C ALA A 38 -2.11 6.16 -4.04
N ARG A 39 -3.44 6.17 -4.24
CA ARG A 39 -4.29 4.96 -4.09
C ARG A 39 -4.00 3.95 -5.17
N ASP A 40 -3.95 4.38 -6.43
CA ASP A 40 -3.67 3.51 -7.57
C ASP A 40 -2.33 2.79 -7.39
N TRP A 41 -1.30 3.52 -6.93
CA TRP A 41 0.00 2.94 -6.58
C TRP A 41 -0.09 1.83 -5.51
N LEU A 42 -0.97 1.97 -4.51
CA LEU A 42 -1.18 0.92 -3.49
C LEU A 42 -1.80 -0.34 -4.11
N PHE A 43 -2.75 -0.19 -5.04
CA PHE A 43 -3.33 -1.32 -5.77
C PHE A 43 -2.30 -1.98 -6.71
N GLU A 44 -1.53 -1.17 -7.45
CA GLU A 44 -0.50 -1.65 -8.38
C GLU A 44 0.65 -2.41 -7.69
N ASN A 45 0.88 -2.15 -6.40
CA ASN A 45 1.95 -2.78 -5.62
C ASN A 45 1.48 -3.95 -4.73
N ASP A 46 0.28 -4.47 -4.98
CA ASP A 46 -0.36 -5.56 -4.23
C ASP A 46 -0.47 -5.26 -2.73
N LEU A 47 -0.72 -4.00 -2.37
CA LEU A 47 -0.94 -3.59 -0.97
C LEU A 47 -2.44 -3.56 -0.63
N LEU A 48 -3.28 -3.30 -1.62
CA LEU A 48 -4.74 -3.29 -1.52
C LEU A 48 -5.34 -4.14 -2.64
N TYR A 49 -6.51 -4.73 -2.39
CA TYR A 49 -7.31 -5.43 -3.39
C TYR A 49 -8.72 -4.85 -3.43
N ARG A 50 -9.31 -4.75 -4.63
CA ARG A 50 -10.72 -4.39 -4.78
C ARG A 50 -11.57 -5.65 -4.79
N ASP A 51 -12.55 -5.70 -3.90
CA ASP A 51 -13.65 -6.65 -4.00
C ASP A 51 -14.78 -5.99 -4.80
N GLU A 52 -14.91 -6.36 -6.08
CA GLU A 52 -15.97 -5.83 -6.95
C GLU A 52 -17.37 -6.18 -6.44
N THR A 53 -17.49 -7.19 -5.58
CA THR A 53 -18.76 -7.70 -5.06
C THR A 53 -19.24 -6.99 -3.80
N ALA A 54 -18.33 -6.33 -3.06
CA ALA A 54 -18.64 -5.82 -1.72
C ALA A 54 -18.43 -4.32 -1.53
N ASP A 55 -17.87 -3.59 -2.51
CA ASP A 55 -17.40 -2.21 -2.33
C ASP A 55 -16.44 -2.07 -1.12
N ILE A 56 -15.78 -3.18 -0.74
CA ILE A 56 -14.82 -3.26 0.35
C ILE A 56 -13.43 -3.33 -0.26
N THR A 57 -12.53 -2.48 0.23
CA THR A 57 -11.09 -2.63 -0.03
C THR A 57 -10.51 -3.62 0.97
N HIS A 58 -9.93 -4.72 0.48
CA HIS A 58 -9.21 -5.67 1.34
C HIS A 58 -7.75 -5.27 1.49
N LEU A 59 -7.22 -5.40 2.71
CA LEU A 59 -5.81 -5.17 3.01
C LEU A 59 -4.99 -6.40 2.65
N ALA A 60 -3.93 -6.23 1.88
CA ALA A 60 -2.94 -7.29 1.70
C ALA A 60 -2.12 -7.47 2.99
N PRO A 61 -1.67 -8.69 3.34
CA PRO A 61 -0.72 -8.89 4.43
C PRO A 61 0.56 -8.04 4.30
N LYS A 62 0.95 -7.76 3.05
CA LYS A 62 2.10 -6.91 2.71
C LYS A 62 1.93 -5.46 3.19
N LEU A 63 0.71 -4.92 3.14
CA LEU A 63 0.42 -3.58 3.64
C LEU A 63 0.57 -3.49 5.15
N ALA A 64 0.04 -4.47 5.88
CA ALA A 64 0.18 -4.54 7.33
C ALA A 64 1.66 -4.55 7.75
N ALA A 65 2.45 -5.46 7.16
CA ALA A 65 3.88 -5.55 7.45
C ALA A 65 4.64 -4.25 7.12
N TRP A 66 4.26 -3.56 6.04
CA TRP A 66 4.90 -2.31 5.65
C TRP A 66 4.53 -1.15 6.59
N VAL A 67 3.27 -1.05 7.01
CA VAL A 67 2.82 -0.06 8.01
C VAL A 67 3.48 -0.30 9.36
N ASP A 68 3.59 -1.55 9.80
CA ASP A 68 4.28 -1.92 11.04
C ASP A 68 5.76 -1.49 10.99
N PHE A 69 6.43 -1.73 9.86
CA PHE A 69 7.80 -1.27 9.62
C PHE A 69 7.92 0.25 9.69
N ILE A 70 7.00 0.98 9.04
CA ILE A 70 6.96 2.45 9.07
C ILE A 70 6.85 2.96 10.52
N CYS A 71 5.92 2.39 11.30
CA CYS A 71 5.67 2.78 12.68
C CYS A 71 6.85 2.44 13.62
N ALA A 72 7.61 1.37 13.32
CA ALA A 72 8.79 0.98 14.09
C ALA A 72 10.07 1.75 13.71
N THR A 73 10.06 2.48 12.60
CA THR A 73 11.27 3.15 12.08
C THR A 73 11.57 4.45 12.85
N PRO A 74 12.77 4.58 13.45
CA PRO A 74 13.14 5.80 14.17
C PRO A 74 13.37 6.99 13.22
N LEU A 75 13.01 8.19 13.67
CA LEU A 75 13.16 9.43 12.91
C LEU A 75 14.55 10.08 13.12
N PRO A 76 15.08 10.84 12.14
CA PRO A 76 14.45 11.25 10.89
C PRO A 76 14.63 10.25 9.74
N VAL A 77 13.60 10.13 8.90
CA VAL A 77 13.64 9.32 7.67
C VAL A 77 13.80 10.25 6.46
N GLN A 78 14.81 9.99 5.62
CA GLN A 78 15.07 10.78 4.41
C GLN A 78 14.18 10.37 3.24
N GLU A 79 13.93 9.07 3.08
CA GLU A 79 13.15 8.52 1.97
C GLU A 79 12.47 7.23 2.43
N TRP A 80 11.23 7.04 2.01
CA TRP A 80 10.51 5.78 2.20
C TRP A 80 10.55 4.95 0.94
N ARG A 81 10.70 3.65 1.09
CA ARG A 81 10.66 2.69 -0.03
C ARG A 81 9.82 1.49 0.36
N LEU A 82 9.12 0.94 -0.62
CA LEU A 82 8.56 -0.40 -0.49
C LEU A 82 9.68 -1.39 -0.78
N PRO A 83 9.94 -2.38 0.10
CA PRO A 83 10.96 -3.38 -0.14
C PRO A 83 10.69 -4.12 -1.46
N GLU A 84 11.74 -4.30 -2.26
CA GLU A 84 11.67 -5.14 -3.44
C GLU A 84 11.39 -6.59 -3.00
N ARG A 85 10.61 -7.32 -3.81
CA ARG A 85 10.28 -8.71 -3.53
C ARG A 85 11.57 -9.54 -3.53
N GLU A 86 12.03 -9.97 -2.35
CA GLU A 86 13.09 -10.98 -2.26
C GLU A 86 12.59 -12.26 -2.96
N GLY A 87 13.17 -12.57 -4.11
CA GLY A 87 12.93 -13.84 -4.81
C GLY A 87 11.73 -13.85 -5.75
N ALA A 88 11.78 -13.06 -6.84
CA ALA A 88 11.35 -13.61 -8.12
C ALA A 88 12.41 -14.63 -8.59
N ARG A 89 12.52 -15.78 -7.93
CA ARG A 89 13.11 -16.95 -8.59
C ARG A 89 12.10 -17.31 -9.70
N PRO A 90 12.48 -17.34 -10.99
CA PRO A 90 11.59 -17.91 -11.99
C PRO A 90 11.28 -19.34 -11.54
N TYR A 91 9.99 -19.68 -11.46
CA TYR A 91 9.55 -21.04 -11.24
C TYR A 91 10.14 -21.89 -12.37
N ARG A 92 11.27 -22.55 -12.10
CA ARG A 92 11.86 -23.52 -13.00
C ARG A 92 10.95 -24.73 -12.91
N SER A 93 10.07 -24.90 -13.88
CA SER A 93 9.39 -26.17 -14.11
C SER A 93 10.48 -27.20 -14.38
N GLU A 94 10.84 -27.96 -13.35
CA GLU A 94 11.61 -29.18 -13.55
C GLU A 94 10.69 -30.17 -14.27
N PRO A 95 11.09 -30.72 -15.43
CA PRO A 95 10.34 -31.78 -16.06
C PRO A 95 10.43 -33.02 -15.16
N HIS A 96 9.27 -33.50 -14.69
CA HIS A 96 9.17 -34.83 -14.13
C HIS A 96 9.62 -35.84 -15.19
N GLY A 97 10.56 -36.71 -14.80
CA GLY A 97 11.11 -37.78 -15.63
C GLY A 97 10.14 -38.92 -15.89
#